data_AF-A0A2M7X5D3-F1
#
_entry.id   AF-A0A2M7X5D3-F1
#
_cell.length_a   1.000
_cell.length_b   1.000
_cell.length_c   1.000
_cell.angle_alpha   90.00
_cell.angle_beta   90.00
_cell.angle_gamma   90.00
#
_symmetry.space_group_name_H-M   'P 1'
#
loop_
_entity.id
_entity.type
_entity.pdbx_description
1 polymer ?
#
loop_
_entity_poly.entity_id
_entity_poly.type
_entity_poly.pdbx_seq_one_letter_code
_entity_poly.pdbx_strand_id
1 'polypeptide(L)' 'MHVISHVKIVRAQAAHPECSTALDQWYRLTKRVRWANFAEVKACFAAVDKVGDWYVFDV' A
#
# COMPACT_ATOMS: atom_id res chain seq x y z
N MET A 1 -1.19 7.43 -8.41
CA MET A 1 -0.68 6.09 -8.76
C MET A 1 -1.86 5.24 -9.27
N HIS A 2 -1.68 4.16 -10.03
CA HIS A 2 -2.80 3.32 -10.51
C HIS A 2 -2.79 1.95 -9.81
N VAL A 3 -3.80 1.69 -8.97
CA VAL A 3 -3.96 0.39 -8.30
C VAL A 3 -4.61 -0.59 -9.28
N ILE A 4 -3.82 -1.53 -9.79
CA ILE A 4 -4.25 -2.48 -10.84
C ILE A 4 -5.28 -3.48 -10.32
N SER A 5 -5.19 -3.92 -9.05
CA SER A 5 -6.09 -4.93 -8.49
C SER A 5 -6.51 -4.61 -7.06
N HIS A 6 -7.71 -4.04 -6.91
CA HIS A 6 -8.34 -3.85 -5.60
C HIS A 6 -8.87 -5.17 -5.02
N VAL A 7 -9.20 -6.16 -5.87
CA VAL A 7 -9.74 -7.46 -5.44
C VAL A 7 -8.80 -8.20 -4.49
N LYS A 8 -7.48 -8.12 -4.70
CA LYS A 8 -6.50 -8.74 -3.78
C LYS A 8 -6.53 -8.09 -2.39
N ILE A 9 -6.71 -6.79 -2.32
CA ILE A 9 -6.78 -6.03 -1.05
C ILE A 9 -8.04 -6.47 -0.29
N VAL A 10 -9.20 -6.48 -0.95
CA VAL A 10 -10.46 -6.92 -0.32
C VAL A 10 -10.38 -8.36 0.19
N ARG A 11 -9.74 -9.26 -0.57
CA ARG A 11 -9.51 -10.65 -0.10
C ARG A 11 -8.62 -10.71 1.12
N ALA A 12 -7.54 -9.92 1.17
CA ALA A 12 -6.67 -9.85 2.33
C ALA A 12 -7.40 -9.28 3.55
N GLN A 13 -8.22 -8.24 3.38
CA GLN A 13 -9.06 -7.68 4.45
C GLN A 13 -10.04 -8.71 5.03
N ALA A 14 -10.61 -9.57 4.18
CA ALA A 14 -11.52 -10.63 4.62
C ALA A 14 -10.79 -11.77 5.34
N ALA A 15 -9.56 -12.10 4.92
CA ALA A 15 -8.73 -13.12 5.54
C ALA A 15 -8.07 -12.65 6.86
N HIS A 16 -7.79 -11.35 6.95
CA HIS A 16 -7.10 -10.70 8.07
C HIS A 16 -7.89 -9.47 8.54
N PRO A 17 -8.99 -9.67 9.30
CA PRO A 17 -9.81 -8.57 9.80
C PRO A 17 -9.02 -7.54 10.62
N GLU A 18 -7.97 -7.97 11.31
CA GLU A 18 -7.06 -7.15 12.12
C GLU A 18 -6.35 -6.06 11.31
N CYS A 19 -5.96 -6.37 10.07
CA CYS A 19 -5.27 -5.43 9.17
C CYS A 19 -6.25 -4.73 8.20
N SER A 20 -7.55 -4.99 8.31
CA SER A 20 -8.54 -4.54 7.32
C SER A 20 -8.55 -3.02 7.14
N THR A 21 -8.49 -2.29 8.26
CA THR A 21 -8.47 -0.83 8.27
C THR A 21 -7.18 -0.27 7.66
N ALA A 22 -6.03 -0.88 7.96
CA ALA A 22 -4.74 -0.47 7.41
C ALA A 22 -4.70 -0.66 5.89
N LEU A 23 -5.20 -1.80 5.40
CA LEU A 23 -5.32 -2.10 3.97
C LEU A 23 -6.25 -1.12 3.23
N ASP A 24 -7.37 -0.71 3.84
CA ASP A 24 -8.29 0.28 3.26
C ASP A 24 -7.63 1.66 3.18
N GLN A 25 -6.95 2.08 4.25
CA GLN A 25 -6.21 3.34 4.29
C GLN A 25 -5.10 3.37 3.24
N TRP A 26 -4.33 2.28 3.12
CA TRP A 26 -3.30 2.13 2.09
C TRP A 26 -3.90 2.28 0.69
N TYR A 27 -5.02 1.60 0.41
CA TYR A 27 -5.70 1.68 -0.90
C TYR A 27 -6.15 3.11 -1.22
N ARG A 28 -6.82 3.78 -0.28
CA ARG A 28 -7.33 5.15 -0.47
C ARG A 28 -6.21 6.16 -0.66
N LEU A 29 -5.13 6.05 0.11
CA LEU A 29 -3.98 6.95 0.03
C LEU A 29 -3.23 6.77 -1.29
N THR A 30 -2.91 5.52 -1.66
CA THR A 30 -2.19 5.20 -2.90
C THR A 30 -2.94 5.65 -4.15
N LYS A 31 -4.28 5.63 -4.11
CA LYS A 31 -5.13 6.11 -5.21
C LYS A 31 -5.08 7.64 -5.38
N ARG A 32 -4.87 8.39 -4.29
CA ARG A 32 -4.83 9.86 -4.29
C ARG A 32 -3.44 10.42 -4.57
N VAL A 33 -2.41 9.76 -4.07
CA VAL A 33 -1.03 10.24 -4.16
C VAL A 33 -0.36 9.80 -5.48
N ARG A 34 0.55 10.62 -5.99
CA ARG A 34 1.46 10.26 -7.08
C ARG A 34 2.88 10.39 -6.57
N TRP A 35 3.53 9.26 -6.32
CA TRP A 35 4.95 9.21 -5.97
C TRP A 35 5.78 9.17 -7.24
N ALA A 36 6.82 10.02 -7.33
CA ALA A 36 7.78 10.02 -8.41
C ALA A 36 9.01 9.15 -8.12
N ASN A 37 9.32 8.92 -6.83
CA ASN A 37 10.50 8.20 -6.38
C ASN A 37 10.27 7.51 -5.04
N PHE A 38 11.21 6.66 -4.63
CA PHE A 38 11.12 5.92 -3.36
C PHE A 38 11.09 6.81 -2.11
N ALA A 39 11.79 7.95 -2.12
CA ALA A 39 11.82 8.84 -0.95
C ALA A 39 10.43 9.39 -0.62
N GLU A 40 9.63 9.71 -1.64
CA GLU A 40 8.24 10.13 -1.45
C GLU A 40 7.34 9.00 -0.92
N VAL A 41 7.57 7.75 -1.37
CA VAL A 41 6.87 6.58 -0.80
C VAL A 41 7.23 6.44 0.69
N LYS A 42 8.52 6.54 1.02
CA LYS A 42 9.04 6.41 2.39
C LYS A 42 8.60 7.54 3.32
N ALA A 43 8.36 8.74 2.79
CA ALA A 43 7.76 9.85 3.53
C ALA A 43 6.29 9.56 3.90
N CYS A 44 5.54 8.84 3.05
CA CYS A 44 4.18 8.43 3.37
C CYS A 44 4.12 7.17 4.25
N PHE A 45 5.04 6.24 4.05
CA PHE A 45 5.11 4.95 4.74
C PHE A 45 6.53 4.70 5.23
N ALA A 46 6.82 5.06 6.48
CA ALA A 46 8.21 4.99 7.00
C ALA A 46 8.80 3.57 7.02
N ALA A 47 7.93 2.57 7.22
CA ALA A 47 8.28 1.14 7.24
C ALA A 47 8.27 0.49 5.84
N VAL A 48 8.30 1.27 4.76
CA VAL A 48 8.39 0.73 3.40
C VAL A 48 9.82 0.34 3.05
N ASP A 49 9.97 -0.85 2.48
CA ASP A 49 11.23 -1.35 1.95
C ASP A 49 11.18 -1.48 0.43
N LYS A 50 12.35 -1.35 -0.20
CA LYS A 50 12.52 -1.55 -1.65
C LYS A 50 13.25 -2.88 -1.87
N VAL A 51 12.59 -3.81 -2.56
CA VAL A 51 13.11 -5.14 -2.90
C VAL A 51 13.17 -5.26 -4.42
N GLY A 52 14.34 -4.91 -4.99
CA GLY A 52 14.48 -4.79 -6.44
C GLY A 52 13.55 -3.71 -7.00
N ASP A 53 12.64 -4.09 -7.90
CA ASP A 53 11.64 -3.19 -8.48
C ASP A 53 10.35 -3.10 -7.66
N TRP A 54 10.26 -3.83 -6.54
CA TRP A 54 9.07 -3.91 -5.71
C TRP A 54 9.20 -3.03 -4.46
N TYR A 55 8.06 -2.54 -3.98
CA TYR A 55 7.93 -1.89 -2.68
C TYR A 55 7.12 -2.79 -1.75
N VAL A 56 7.66 -3.07 -0.58
CA VAL A 56 7.03 -3.89 0.46
C VAL A 56 6.57 -2.96 1.57
N PHE A 57 5.30 -3.09 1.96
CA PHE A 57 4.66 -2.24 2.97
C PHE A 57 4.24 -3.11 4.16
N ASP A 58 4.51 -2.63 5.35
CA ASP A 58 3.95 -3.16 6.58
C ASP A 58 2.53 -2.60 6.77
N VAL A 59 1.55 -3.49 6.95
CA VAL A 59 0.11 -3.20 7.05
C VAL A 59 -0.59 -4.07 8.08
#